data_AF-A0A085WB75-F1
#
_entry.id   AF-A0A085WB75-F1
#
_cell.length_a   1.000
_cell.length_b   1.000
_cell.length_c   1.000
_cell.angle_alpha   90.00
_cell.angle_beta   90.00
_cell.angle_gamma   90.00
#
_symmetry.space_group_name_H-M   'P 1'
#
loop_
_entity.id
_entity.type
_entity.pdbx_description
1 polymer ?
#
loop_
_entity_poly.entity_id
_entity_poly.type
_entity_poly.pdbx_seq_one_letter_code
_entity_poly.pdbx_strand_id
1 'polypeptide(L)'
;MTEPLSKGPSARDQEHHAAQAPPPSRTLLQPSSEVMAMLVRRGFQPSLATLDLPFPPDADEALTERIAERLGHYAFRLFLRGAILRRGSFSPEDASKYVEAPRATEMAEDLVSLRMAAREEDGRYRLLHPVRNFGGTLEWYVGRELRGRLGFDVAAGVKFHAPEVGGDLDVVAAAEGRLLYLEMKSSPPKHLAQDEVSAFFRRVRALRPHLAILVMDTALRLSDKVVPLLQAELSAPVPEPRRVVREVWALTPHLYVVNAKQDLMTNVGIAIAEGWRALSPPPP
;
A
#
# COMPACT_ATOMS: atom_id res chain seq x y z
N MET A 1 -33.35 -13.46 49.93
CA MET A 1 -33.75 -14.27 48.75
C MET A 1 -32.60 -14.20 47.76
N THR A 2 -31.88 -15.30 47.60
CA THR A 2 -30.78 -15.45 46.63
C THR A 2 -31.25 -16.48 45.60
N GLU A 3 -31.38 -16.05 44.35
CA GLU A 3 -31.72 -16.95 43.24
C GLU A 3 -30.64 -18.02 43.05
N PRO A 4 -31.02 -19.28 42.78
CA PRO A 4 -30.05 -20.33 42.49
C PRO A 4 -29.44 -20.10 41.10
N LEU A 5 -28.11 -20.04 41.06
CA LEU A 5 -27.32 -20.04 39.82
C LEU A 5 -27.72 -21.22 38.94
N SER A 6 -28.24 -20.92 37.74
CA SER A 6 -28.58 -21.91 36.72
C SER A 6 -27.34 -22.76 36.40
N LYS A 7 -27.41 -24.07 36.65
CA LYS A 7 -26.34 -25.01 36.24
C LYS A 7 -26.26 -25.02 34.71
N GLY A 8 -25.11 -24.63 34.17
CA GLY A 8 -24.84 -24.71 32.74
C GLY A 8 -24.95 -26.14 32.19
N PRO A 9 -25.04 -26.30 30.86
CA PRO A 9 -25.26 -27.59 30.20
C PRO A 9 -24.17 -28.59 30.57
N SER A 10 -24.55 -29.86 30.79
CA SER A 10 -23.60 -30.91 31.12
C SER A 10 -22.68 -31.22 29.94
N ALA A 11 -21.53 -31.84 30.18
CA ALA A 11 -20.62 -32.27 29.11
C ALA A 11 -21.34 -33.16 28.07
N ARG A 12 -22.26 -34.01 28.52
CA ARG A 12 -23.07 -34.87 27.64
C ARG A 12 -23.99 -34.06 26.73
N ASP A 13 -24.58 -32.98 27.25
CA ASP A 13 -25.47 -32.11 26.49
C ASP A 13 -24.68 -31.29 25.45
N GLN A 14 -23.46 -30.86 25.81
CA GLN A 14 -22.54 -30.15 24.91
C GLN A 14 -22.08 -31.04 23.75
N GLU A 15 -21.66 -32.28 24.04
CA GLU A 15 -21.27 -33.27 23.03
C GLU A 15 -22.44 -33.62 22.09
N HIS A 16 -23.64 -33.84 22.65
CA HIS A 16 -24.81 -34.17 21.85
C HIS A 16 -25.24 -33.01 20.94
N HIS A 17 -25.18 -31.77 21.46
CA HIS A 17 -25.44 -30.57 20.66
C HIS A 17 -24.39 -30.39 19.54
N ALA A 18 -23.10 -30.58 19.84
CA ALA A 18 -22.04 -30.48 18.85
C ALA A 18 -22.15 -31.56 17.76
N ALA A 19 -22.50 -32.80 18.13
CA ALA A 19 -22.69 -33.90 17.19
C ALA A 19 -23.87 -33.69 16.21
N GLN A 20 -24.87 -32.92 16.62
CA GLN A 20 -26.03 -32.59 15.80
C GLN A 20 -25.86 -31.30 14.97
N ALA A 21 -24.91 -30.44 15.35
CA ALA A 21 -24.64 -29.23 14.61
C ALA A 21 -24.02 -29.59 13.25
N PRO A 22 -24.60 -29.14 12.12
CA PRO A 22 -23.95 -29.30 10.83
C PRO A 22 -22.60 -28.56 10.87
N PRO A 23 -21.56 -29.09 10.21
CA PRO A 23 -20.30 -28.37 10.12
C PRO A 23 -20.58 -26.99 9.53
N PRO A 24 -19.98 -25.91 10.08
CA PRO A 24 -20.16 -24.58 9.53
C PRO A 24 -19.75 -24.62 8.06
N SER A 25 -20.61 -24.12 7.18
CA SER A 25 -20.32 -24.02 5.75
C SER A 25 -19.10 -23.11 5.58
N ARG A 26 -17.94 -23.70 5.29
CA ARG A 26 -16.75 -22.97 4.88
C ARG A 26 -16.76 -22.90 3.38
N THR A 27 -17.11 -21.74 2.84
CA THR A 27 -16.81 -21.45 1.43
C THR A 27 -15.30 -21.44 1.29
N LEU A 28 -14.75 -22.51 0.71
CA LEU A 28 -13.35 -22.56 0.33
C LEU A 28 -13.18 -21.60 -0.84
N LEU A 29 -12.81 -20.36 -0.55
CA LEU A 29 -12.34 -19.43 -1.58
C LEU A 29 -11.10 -20.07 -2.19
N GLN A 30 -11.15 -20.42 -3.48
CA GLN A 30 -9.92 -20.73 -4.20
C GLN A 30 -9.16 -19.41 -4.38
N PRO A 31 -7.98 -19.25 -3.75
CA PRO A 31 -7.23 -18.02 -3.86
C PRO A 31 -6.75 -17.84 -5.30
N SER A 32 -6.90 -16.63 -5.83
CA SER A 32 -6.53 -16.30 -7.22
C SER A 32 -5.03 -16.23 -7.46
N SER A 33 -4.21 -16.23 -6.40
CA SER A 33 -2.75 -16.14 -6.45
C SER A 33 -2.12 -16.65 -5.15
N GLU A 34 -0.80 -16.82 -5.12
CA GLU A 34 -0.09 -17.31 -3.93
C GLU A 34 -0.17 -16.32 -2.77
N VAL A 35 -0.04 -15.01 -3.00
CA VAL A 35 -0.18 -14.02 -1.92
C VAL A 35 -1.58 -14.06 -1.31
N MET A 36 -2.63 -14.23 -2.13
CA MET A 36 -4.00 -14.39 -1.62
C MET A 36 -4.14 -15.71 -0.85
N ALA A 37 -3.50 -16.78 -1.29
CA ALA A 37 -3.48 -18.06 -0.60
C ALA A 37 -2.77 -17.96 0.76
N MET A 38 -1.67 -17.20 0.85
CA MET A 38 -0.97 -16.91 2.09
C MET A 38 -1.86 -16.20 3.12
N LEU A 39 -2.75 -15.30 2.67
CA LEU A 39 -3.72 -14.63 3.54
C LEU A 39 -4.81 -15.59 4.00
N VAL A 40 -5.38 -16.40 3.10
CA VAL A 40 -6.40 -17.41 3.45
C VAL A 40 -5.85 -18.42 4.47
N ARG A 41 -4.62 -18.89 4.29
CA ARG A 41 -3.95 -19.81 5.24
C ARG A 41 -3.73 -19.20 6.62
N ARG A 42 -3.73 -17.87 6.74
CA ARG A 42 -3.67 -17.13 8.02
C ARG A 42 -5.05 -16.90 8.65
N GLY A 43 -6.13 -17.38 8.02
CA GLY A 43 -7.50 -17.27 8.51
C GLY A 43 -8.26 -16.04 8.01
N PHE A 44 -7.70 -15.29 7.05
CA PHE A 44 -8.39 -14.14 6.44
C PHE A 44 -9.30 -14.57 5.29
N GLN A 45 -10.27 -13.71 4.95
CA GLN A 45 -11.15 -13.88 3.78
C GLN A 45 -10.94 -12.71 2.80
N PRO A 46 -9.75 -12.57 2.20
CA PRO A 46 -9.40 -11.40 1.42
C PRO A 46 -10.17 -11.34 0.09
N SER A 47 -10.45 -10.13 -0.38
CA SER A 47 -10.96 -9.88 -1.73
C SER A 47 -10.24 -8.70 -2.36
N LEU A 48 -10.13 -8.66 -3.68
CA LEU A 48 -9.54 -7.51 -4.38
C LEU A 48 -10.58 -6.41 -4.59
N ALA A 49 -10.20 -5.18 -4.31
CA ALA A 49 -10.95 -4.00 -4.72
C ALA A 49 -10.54 -3.61 -6.15
N THR A 50 -11.48 -3.07 -6.91
CA THR A 50 -11.13 -2.33 -8.13
C THR A 50 -10.46 -1.03 -7.73
N LEU A 51 -9.24 -0.80 -8.20
CA LEU A 51 -8.50 0.44 -7.95
C LEU A 51 -9.13 1.61 -8.72
N ASP A 52 -9.19 2.78 -8.08
CA ASP A 52 -9.64 4.03 -8.68
C ASP A 52 -8.46 4.65 -9.47
N LEU A 53 -8.45 4.47 -10.80
CA LEU A 53 -7.32 4.82 -11.68
C LEU A 53 -7.68 5.94 -12.68
N PRO A 54 -6.77 6.90 -12.93
CA PRO A 54 -6.99 8.01 -13.86
C PRO A 54 -6.76 7.62 -15.33
N PHE A 55 -6.82 6.33 -15.64
CA PHE A 55 -6.65 5.74 -16.96
C PHE A 55 -7.49 4.47 -17.08
N PRO A 56 -7.82 4.03 -18.31
CA PRO A 56 -8.64 2.84 -18.52
C PRO A 56 -7.98 1.57 -17.95
N PRO A 57 -8.74 0.71 -17.24
CA PRO A 57 -8.21 -0.55 -16.71
C PRO A 57 -7.91 -1.58 -17.81
N ASP A 58 -8.45 -1.39 -19.01
CA ASP A 58 -8.27 -2.19 -20.23
C ASP A 58 -7.21 -1.60 -21.18
N ALA A 59 -6.37 -0.67 -20.69
CA ALA A 59 -5.23 -0.16 -21.44
C ALA A 59 -4.32 -1.31 -21.91
N ASP A 60 -3.91 -1.26 -23.17
CA ASP A 60 -2.95 -2.23 -23.72
C ASP A 60 -1.59 -2.15 -22.99
N GLU A 61 -0.78 -3.20 -23.14
CA GLU A 61 0.50 -3.33 -22.42
C GLU A 61 1.46 -2.19 -22.78
N ALA A 62 1.44 -1.69 -24.02
CA ALA A 62 2.32 -0.61 -24.46
C ALA A 62 1.95 0.73 -23.80
N LEU A 63 0.67 1.03 -23.69
CA LEU A 63 0.18 2.21 -22.97
C LEU A 63 0.46 2.08 -21.47
N THR A 64 0.17 0.92 -20.89
CA THR A 64 0.45 0.61 -19.49
C THR A 64 1.93 0.79 -19.15
N GLU A 65 2.85 0.34 -20.01
CA GLU A 65 4.30 0.54 -19.80
C GLU A 65 4.67 2.02 -19.82
N ARG A 66 4.20 2.79 -20.81
CA ARG A 66 4.43 4.24 -20.87
C ARG A 66 3.89 4.97 -19.64
N ILE A 67 2.75 4.54 -19.11
CA ILE A 67 2.18 5.07 -17.86
C ILE A 67 3.13 4.77 -16.70
N ALA A 68 3.61 3.54 -16.58
CA ALA A 68 4.54 3.12 -15.52
C ALA A 68 5.87 3.89 -15.57
N GLU A 69 6.47 4.01 -16.75
CA GLU A 69 7.69 4.82 -16.98
C GLU A 69 7.51 6.24 -16.47
N ARG A 70 6.38 6.88 -16.82
CA ARG A 70 6.07 8.24 -16.37
C ARG A 70 5.83 8.33 -14.88
N LEU A 71 5.11 7.36 -14.30
CA LEU A 71 4.92 7.25 -12.86
C LEU A 71 6.22 6.94 -12.11
N GLY A 72 7.28 6.46 -12.76
CA GLY A 72 8.62 6.36 -12.19
C GLY A 72 9.18 7.69 -11.70
N HIS A 73 8.80 8.79 -12.35
CA HIS A 73 9.29 10.13 -12.02
C HIS A 73 8.45 10.79 -10.92
N TYR A 74 9.06 11.09 -9.78
CA TYR A 74 8.39 11.74 -8.65
C TYR A 74 7.71 13.07 -9.03
N ALA A 75 8.34 13.88 -9.90
CA ALA A 75 7.74 15.14 -10.36
C ALA A 75 6.43 14.94 -11.14
N PHE A 76 6.34 13.86 -11.94
CA PHE A 76 5.11 13.52 -12.66
C PHE A 76 4.02 13.03 -11.69
N ARG A 77 4.37 12.21 -10.69
CA ARG A 77 3.42 11.80 -9.64
C ARG A 77 2.89 13.00 -8.85
N LEU A 78 3.75 13.97 -8.52
CA LEU A 78 3.35 15.24 -7.89
C LEU A 78 2.35 16.01 -8.75
N PHE A 79 2.64 16.14 -10.04
CA PHE A 79 1.79 16.85 -11.00
C PHE A 79 0.43 16.17 -11.16
N LEU A 80 0.41 14.87 -11.42
CA LEU A 80 -0.82 14.09 -11.55
C LEU A 80 -1.67 14.15 -10.27
N ARG A 81 -1.04 14.04 -9.09
CA ARG A 81 -1.73 14.21 -7.81
C ARG A 81 -2.41 15.57 -7.71
N GLY A 82 -1.74 16.64 -8.13
CA GLY A 82 -2.36 17.98 -8.11
C GLY A 82 -3.46 18.15 -9.14
N ALA A 83 -3.33 17.58 -10.35
CA ALA A 83 -4.40 17.53 -11.35
C ALA A 83 -5.66 16.82 -10.81
N ILE A 84 -5.49 15.67 -10.15
CA ILE A 84 -6.57 14.92 -9.48
C ILE A 84 -7.30 15.78 -8.44
N LEU A 85 -6.57 16.56 -7.65
CA LEU A 85 -7.16 17.41 -6.61
C LEU A 85 -8.02 18.56 -7.17
N ARG A 86 -7.87 18.94 -8.45
CA ARG A 86 -8.68 20.00 -9.07
C ARG A 86 -10.11 19.57 -9.41
N ARG A 87 -10.37 18.27 -9.56
CA ARG A 87 -11.71 17.68 -9.82
C ARG A 87 -12.43 18.23 -11.07
N GLY A 88 -11.72 18.91 -11.96
CA GLY A 88 -12.28 19.58 -13.13
C GLY A 88 -11.17 20.09 -14.06
N SER A 89 -11.48 21.13 -14.83
CA SER A 89 -10.52 21.78 -15.71
C SER A 89 -9.37 22.41 -14.92
N PHE A 90 -8.12 22.24 -15.36
CA PHE A 90 -6.92 22.78 -14.71
C PHE A 90 -5.96 23.40 -15.72
N SER A 91 -5.24 24.45 -15.33
CA SER A 91 -4.02 24.87 -16.03
C SER A 91 -2.82 24.03 -15.56
N PRO A 92 -1.73 23.92 -16.33
CA PRO A 92 -0.52 23.24 -15.87
C PRO A 92 0.00 23.72 -14.50
N GLU A 93 -0.05 25.03 -14.24
CA GLU A 93 0.38 25.65 -12.98
C GLU A 93 -0.58 25.34 -11.81
N ASP A 94 -1.87 25.12 -12.11
CA ASP A 94 -2.82 24.65 -11.11
C ASP A 94 -2.46 23.26 -10.58
N ALA A 95 -1.93 22.39 -11.45
CA ALA A 95 -1.59 21.00 -11.11
C ALA A 95 -0.31 20.88 -10.28
N SER A 96 0.63 21.81 -10.36
CA SER A 96 1.79 21.81 -9.45
C SER A 96 2.44 23.17 -9.32
N LYS A 97 2.71 23.58 -8.08
CA LYS A 97 3.55 24.75 -7.75
C LYS A 97 5.03 24.39 -7.59
N TYR A 98 5.39 23.12 -7.78
CA TYR A 98 6.73 22.59 -7.52
C TYR A 98 7.53 22.32 -8.80
N VAL A 99 6.96 22.66 -9.95
CA VAL A 99 7.53 22.42 -11.28
C VAL A 99 7.43 23.72 -12.06
N GLU A 100 8.50 24.08 -12.77
CA GLU A 100 8.55 25.27 -13.63
C GLU A 100 7.50 25.19 -14.76
N ALA A 101 6.96 26.34 -15.17
CA ALA A 101 5.84 26.40 -16.11
C ALA A 101 6.05 25.61 -17.43
N PRO A 102 7.21 25.68 -18.12
CA PRO A 102 7.43 24.88 -19.34
C PRO A 102 7.31 23.37 -19.07
N ARG A 103 7.87 22.91 -17.95
CA ARG A 103 7.85 21.51 -17.56
C ARG A 103 6.48 21.06 -17.08
N ALA A 104 5.70 21.94 -16.47
CA ALA A 104 4.31 21.69 -16.11
C ALA A 104 3.46 21.47 -17.38
N THR A 105 3.64 22.30 -18.41
CA THR A 105 2.96 22.16 -19.71
C THR A 105 3.32 20.85 -20.40
N GLU A 106 4.61 20.48 -20.43
CA GLU A 106 5.05 19.17 -20.93
C GLU A 106 4.31 18.03 -20.20
N MET A 107 4.25 18.07 -18.86
CA MET A 107 3.54 17.05 -18.09
C MET A 107 2.04 16.99 -18.38
N ALA A 108 1.39 18.13 -18.65
CA ALA A 108 -0.01 18.16 -19.07
C ALA A 108 -0.19 17.47 -20.44
N GLU A 109 0.71 17.75 -21.38
CA GLU A 109 0.72 17.09 -22.69
C GLU A 109 1.03 15.60 -22.60
N ASP A 110 1.88 15.20 -21.64
CA ASP A 110 2.13 13.79 -21.36
C ASP A 110 0.85 13.09 -20.89
N LEU A 111 0.05 13.71 -20.02
CA LEU A 111 -1.25 13.17 -19.62
C LEU A 111 -2.19 12.97 -20.82
N VAL A 112 -2.16 13.87 -21.80
CA VAL A 112 -2.93 13.73 -23.05
C VAL A 112 -2.40 12.54 -23.86
N SER A 113 -1.08 12.45 -24.03
CA SER A 113 -0.43 11.35 -24.78
C SER A 113 -0.65 9.96 -24.14
N LEU A 114 -0.93 9.93 -22.83
CA LEU A 114 -1.22 8.74 -22.03
C LEU A 114 -2.73 8.46 -21.90
N ARG A 115 -3.58 9.22 -22.61
CA ARG A 115 -5.04 9.10 -22.54
C ARG A 115 -5.61 9.29 -21.13
N MET A 116 -4.92 10.06 -20.29
CA MET A 116 -5.38 10.45 -18.95
C MET A 116 -6.13 11.78 -18.96
N ALA A 117 -5.83 12.65 -19.93
CA ALA A 117 -6.43 13.98 -20.05
C ALA A 117 -6.79 14.33 -21.50
N ALA A 118 -7.65 15.32 -21.67
CA ALA A 118 -7.90 16.00 -22.93
C ALA A 118 -7.53 17.49 -22.81
N ARG A 119 -7.10 18.07 -23.93
CA ARG A 119 -6.95 19.52 -24.08
C ARG A 119 -8.32 20.19 -24.11
N GLU A 120 -8.39 21.39 -23.55
CA GLU A 120 -9.54 22.29 -23.63
C GLU A 120 -9.11 23.64 -24.23
N GLU A 121 -10.06 24.57 -24.36
CA GLU A 121 -9.79 25.95 -24.73
C GLU A 121 -8.87 26.64 -23.71
N ASP A 122 -8.26 27.75 -24.12
CA ASP A 122 -7.40 28.60 -23.28
C ASP A 122 -6.20 27.87 -22.63
N GLY A 123 -5.71 26.80 -23.26
CA GLY A 123 -4.56 26.04 -22.77
C GLY A 123 -4.83 25.24 -21.50
N ARG A 124 -6.10 24.94 -21.22
CA ARG A 124 -6.53 24.14 -20.07
C ARG A 124 -6.63 22.66 -20.43
N TYR A 125 -6.74 21.82 -19.40
CA TYR A 125 -6.81 20.37 -19.52
C TYR A 125 -7.88 19.81 -18.58
N ARG A 126 -8.45 18.66 -18.93
CA ARG A 126 -9.39 17.92 -18.09
C ARG A 126 -9.03 16.44 -18.06
N LEU A 127 -9.05 15.84 -16.86
CA LEU A 127 -8.88 14.39 -16.73
C LEU A 127 -10.07 13.65 -17.38
N LEU A 128 -9.76 12.64 -18.19
CA LEU A 128 -10.75 11.79 -18.86
C LEU A 128 -11.39 10.79 -17.89
N HIS A 129 -10.62 10.36 -16.88
CA HIS A 129 -11.06 9.44 -15.83
C HIS A 129 -10.80 10.10 -14.46
N PRO A 130 -11.71 10.95 -13.96
CA PRO A 130 -11.52 11.61 -12.68
C PRO A 130 -11.56 10.59 -11.53
N VAL A 131 -10.53 10.59 -10.69
CA VAL A 131 -10.41 9.75 -9.50
C VAL A 131 -10.52 10.58 -8.23
N ARG A 132 -10.82 9.94 -7.10
CA ARG A 132 -10.99 10.63 -5.81
C ARG A 132 -9.66 11.11 -5.23
N ASN A 133 -8.62 10.30 -5.38
CA ASN A 133 -7.29 10.56 -4.84
C ASN A 133 -6.22 9.75 -5.63
N PHE A 134 -4.95 10.00 -5.33
CA PHE A 134 -3.81 9.37 -6.01
C PHE A 134 -3.42 7.99 -5.44
N GLY A 135 -4.02 7.56 -4.31
CA GLY A 135 -3.64 6.34 -3.59
C GLY A 135 -3.72 5.09 -4.47
N GLY A 136 -4.87 4.86 -5.11
CA GLY A 136 -5.05 3.71 -6.01
C GLY A 136 -4.07 3.69 -7.19
N THR A 137 -3.66 4.86 -7.69
CA THR A 137 -2.64 4.96 -8.74
C THR A 137 -1.25 4.57 -8.24
N LEU A 138 -0.91 4.98 -7.03
CA LEU A 138 0.37 4.62 -6.39
C LEU A 138 0.42 3.13 -6.05
N GLU A 139 -0.68 2.57 -5.54
CA GLU A 139 -0.88 1.14 -5.32
C GLU A 139 -0.65 0.32 -6.59
N TRP A 140 -1.32 0.72 -7.67
CA TRP A 140 -1.17 0.08 -8.98
C TRP A 140 0.27 0.13 -9.49
N TYR A 141 0.90 1.31 -9.43
CA TYR A 141 2.26 1.51 -9.92
C TYR A 141 3.26 0.64 -9.15
N VAL A 142 3.27 0.72 -7.82
CA VAL A 142 4.18 -0.07 -7.00
C VAL A 142 3.91 -1.57 -7.20
N GLY A 143 2.65 -1.98 -7.24
CA GLY A 143 2.30 -3.38 -7.45
C GLY A 143 2.75 -3.93 -8.81
N ARG A 144 2.61 -3.14 -9.88
CA ARG A 144 3.15 -3.47 -11.21
C ARG A 144 4.66 -3.62 -11.17
N GLU A 145 5.36 -2.68 -10.56
CA GLU A 145 6.83 -2.67 -10.53
C GLU A 145 7.41 -3.81 -9.69
N LEU A 146 6.76 -4.19 -8.59
CA LEU A 146 7.13 -5.37 -7.82
C LEU A 146 7.00 -6.66 -8.65
N ARG A 147 5.92 -6.77 -9.46
CA ARG A 147 5.72 -7.92 -10.34
C ARG A 147 6.73 -7.95 -11.49
N GLY A 148 6.87 -6.83 -12.21
CA GLY A 148 7.69 -6.74 -13.41
C GLY A 148 9.20 -6.75 -13.12
N ARG A 149 9.67 -5.95 -12.15
CA ARG A 149 11.11 -5.81 -11.87
C ARG A 149 11.64 -6.84 -10.90
N LEU A 150 10.83 -7.27 -9.93
CA LEU A 150 11.28 -8.11 -8.83
C LEU A 150 10.63 -9.51 -8.82
N GLY A 151 9.74 -9.82 -9.77
CA GLY A 151 9.19 -11.16 -9.94
C GLY A 151 8.23 -11.62 -8.83
N PHE A 152 7.65 -10.69 -8.07
CA PHE A 152 6.71 -11.03 -7.01
C PHE A 152 5.34 -11.46 -7.58
N ASP A 153 4.67 -12.37 -6.87
CA ASP A 153 3.21 -12.48 -6.94
C ASP A 153 2.60 -11.34 -6.10
N VAL A 154 1.73 -10.52 -6.68
CA VAL A 154 1.29 -9.25 -6.07
C VAL A 154 -0.22 -9.08 -6.14
N ALA A 155 -0.80 -8.60 -5.05
CA ALA A 155 -2.16 -8.09 -4.96
C ALA A 155 -2.16 -6.67 -4.39
N ALA A 156 -2.91 -5.77 -5.03
CA ALA A 156 -3.08 -4.37 -4.63
C ALA A 156 -4.56 -4.10 -4.30
N GLY A 157 -4.82 -3.16 -3.38
CA GLY A 157 -6.17 -2.81 -2.94
C GLY A 157 -6.91 -3.98 -2.28
N VAL A 158 -6.24 -4.72 -1.39
CA VAL A 158 -6.82 -5.93 -0.77
C VAL A 158 -7.76 -5.54 0.36
N LYS A 159 -9.05 -5.87 0.22
CA LYS A 159 -10.01 -5.81 1.33
C LYS A 159 -9.65 -6.87 2.35
N PHE A 160 -9.22 -6.43 3.53
CA PHE A 160 -8.65 -7.33 4.54
C PHE A 160 -9.73 -8.13 5.30
N HIS A 161 -10.95 -7.57 5.40
CA HIS A 161 -12.10 -8.17 6.10
C HIS A 161 -11.78 -8.67 7.52
N ALA A 162 -10.99 -7.89 8.26
CA ALA A 162 -10.65 -8.14 9.66
C ALA A 162 -11.32 -7.07 10.55
N PRO A 163 -12.52 -7.34 11.12
CA PRO A 163 -13.34 -6.33 11.79
C PRO A 163 -12.63 -5.62 12.95
N GLU A 164 -11.80 -6.35 13.70
CA GLU A 164 -11.07 -5.80 14.86
C GLU A 164 -9.84 -4.97 14.47
N VAL A 165 -9.37 -5.08 13.23
CA VAL A 165 -8.18 -4.39 12.73
C VAL A 165 -8.57 -3.11 11.97
N GLY A 166 -9.59 -3.25 11.11
CA GLY A 166 -10.09 -2.22 10.20
C GLY A 166 -9.14 -1.90 9.04
N GLY A 167 -9.72 -1.41 7.94
CA GLY A 167 -8.99 -0.94 6.77
C GLY A 167 -8.57 -2.04 5.77
N ASP A 168 -8.05 -1.58 4.64
CA ASP A 168 -7.57 -2.41 3.55
C ASP A 168 -6.04 -2.56 3.62
N LEU A 169 -5.48 -3.49 2.86
CA LEU A 169 -4.05 -3.59 2.62
C LEU A 169 -3.74 -2.99 1.25
N ASP A 170 -2.92 -1.95 1.21
CA ASP A 170 -2.61 -1.24 -0.03
C ASP A 170 -1.91 -2.16 -1.04
N VAL A 171 -0.78 -2.78 -0.68
CA VAL A 171 -0.12 -3.82 -1.49
C VAL A 171 0.40 -4.94 -0.60
N VAL A 172 0.11 -6.18 -1.00
CA VAL A 172 0.76 -7.39 -0.48
C VAL A 172 1.43 -8.14 -1.61
N ALA A 173 2.58 -8.76 -1.30
CA ALA A 173 3.36 -9.49 -2.27
C ALA A 173 3.96 -10.76 -1.67
N ALA A 174 4.15 -11.78 -2.50
CA ALA A 174 4.76 -13.06 -2.15
C ALA A 174 5.92 -13.40 -3.08
N ALA A 175 7.06 -13.78 -2.49
CA ALA A 175 8.21 -14.35 -3.17
C ALA A 175 9.01 -15.19 -2.18
N GLU A 176 9.65 -16.27 -2.63
CA GLU A 176 10.48 -17.15 -1.79
C GLU A 176 9.74 -17.71 -0.54
N GLY A 177 8.42 -17.91 -0.63
CA GLY A 177 7.58 -18.33 0.50
C GLY A 177 7.41 -17.25 1.59
N ARG A 178 7.88 -16.03 1.35
CA ARG A 178 7.81 -14.89 2.26
C ARG A 178 6.71 -13.93 1.83
N LEU A 179 6.13 -13.27 2.82
CA LEU A 179 5.02 -12.33 2.69
C LEU A 179 5.54 -10.92 2.97
N LEU A 180 5.32 -10.02 2.02
CA LEU A 180 5.64 -8.62 2.07
C LEU A 180 4.34 -7.80 2.12
N TYR A 181 4.31 -6.80 2.98
CA TYR A 181 3.23 -5.83 3.08
C TYR A 181 3.76 -4.41 2.93
N LEU A 182 3.18 -3.64 2.02
CA LEU A 182 3.44 -2.22 1.84
C LEU A 182 2.19 -1.44 2.19
N GLU A 183 2.36 -0.43 3.03
CA GLU A 183 1.39 0.64 3.25
C GLU A 183 1.90 1.89 2.51
N MET A 184 1.05 2.55 1.74
CA MET A 184 1.41 3.70 0.93
C MET A 184 0.70 4.95 1.41
N LYS A 185 1.46 6.05 1.46
CA LYS A 185 0.90 7.38 1.70
C LYS A 185 1.39 8.34 0.64
N SER A 186 0.44 8.85 -0.13
CA SER A 186 0.68 9.89 -1.12
C SER A 186 0.63 11.30 -0.56
N SER A 187 0.37 11.49 0.73
CA SER A 187 0.34 12.80 1.39
C SER A 187 1.73 13.16 1.95
N PRO A 188 2.08 14.45 2.06
CA PRO A 188 3.34 14.86 2.68
C PRO A 188 3.42 14.41 4.15
N PRO A 189 4.63 14.15 4.71
CA PRO A 189 4.84 13.73 6.10
C PRO A 189 4.11 14.57 7.15
N LYS A 190 4.01 15.89 6.92
CA LYS A 190 3.30 16.80 7.82
C LYS A 190 1.82 16.44 8.03
N HIS A 191 1.18 15.74 7.09
CA HIS A 191 -0.21 15.32 7.20
C HIS A 191 -0.38 13.91 7.78
N LEU A 192 0.70 13.14 7.97
CA LEU A 192 0.63 11.83 8.60
C LEU A 192 0.19 12.01 10.06
N ALA A 193 -0.93 11.39 10.42
CA ALA A 193 -1.48 11.41 11.77
C ALA A 193 -1.11 10.15 12.57
N GLN A 194 -1.14 10.23 13.90
CA GLN A 194 -0.76 9.12 14.78
C GLN A 194 -1.71 7.92 14.62
N ASP A 195 -3.01 8.17 14.45
CA ASP A 195 -4.04 7.16 14.26
C ASP A 195 -3.83 6.34 12.97
N GLU A 196 -3.36 6.98 11.90
CA GLU A 196 -2.95 6.29 10.67
C GLU A 196 -1.76 5.35 10.92
N VAL A 197 -0.78 5.81 11.71
CA VAL A 197 0.39 5.01 12.10
C VAL A 197 -0.04 3.84 12.99
N SER A 198 -0.87 4.08 14.00
CA SER A 198 -1.44 3.01 14.83
C SER A 198 -2.24 1.99 14.00
N ALA A 199 -2.99 2.45 12.98
CA ALA A 199 -3.74 1.57 12.09
C ALA A 199 -2.83 0.67 11.25
N PHE A 200 -1.73 1.23 10.72
CA PHE A 200 -0.70 0.44 10.05
C PHE A 200 -0.12 -0.63 10.99
N PHE A 201 0.25 -0.29 12.22
CA PHE A 201 0.77 -1.26 13.17
C PHE A 201 -0.26 -2.32 13.59
N ARG A 202 -1.55 -1.98 13.71
CA ARG A 202 -2.61 -3.00 13.91
C ARG A 202 -2.64 -4.00 12.75
N ARG A 203 -2.55 -3.52 11.50
CA ARG A 203 -2.46 -4.39 10.32
C ARG A 203 -1.21 -5.25 10.33
N VAL A 204 -0.03 -4.69 10.64
CA VAL A 204 1.22 -5.47 10.76
C VAL A 204 1.09 -6.55 11.83
N ARG A 205 0.53 -6.24 13.01
CA ARG A 205 0.34 -7.21 14.11
C ARG A 205 -0.65 -8.32 13.74
N ALA A 206 -1.74 -7.99 13.05
CA ALA A 206 -2.72 -8.97 12.60
C ALA A 206 -2.18 -9.84 11.46
N LEU A 207 -1.59 -9.23 10.44
CA LEU A 207 -1.11 -9.90 9.23
C LEU A 207 0.15 -10.73 9.48
N ARG A 208 1.02 -10.26 10.38
CA ARG A 208 2.35 -10.83 10.68
C ARG A 208 3.15 -11.12 9.39
N PRO A 209 3.40 -10.09 8.55
CA PRO A 209 4.20 -10.26 7.35
C PRO A 209 5.66 -10.55 7.74
N HIS A 210 6.42 -11.12 6.80
CA HIS A 210 7.86 -11.32 6.98
C HIS A 210 8.62 -10.00 6.83
N LEU A 211 8.12 -9.11 5.97
CA LEU A 211 8.60 -7.74 5.83
C LEU A 211 7.42 -6.77 5.73
N ALA A 212 7.46 -5.66 6.47
CA ALA A 212 6.55 -4.54 6.32
C ALA A 212 7.30 -3.27 5.94
N ILE A 213 6.76 -2.50 5.00
CA ILE A 213 7.34 -1.23 4.54
C ILE A 213 6.25 -0.15 4.53
N LEU A 214 6.48 0.95 5.24
CA LEU A 214 5.71 2.18 5.01
C LEU A 214 6.38 3.00 3.89
N VAL A 215 5.63 3.26 2.83
CA VAL A 215 6.10 3.96 1.63
C VAL A 215 5.46 5.34 1.58
N MET A 216 6.29 6.38 1.72
CA MET A 216 5.86 7.78 1.65
C MET A 216 6.20 8.36 0.26
N ASP A 217 5.21 8.68 -0.57
CA ASP A 217 5.45 9.32 -1.88
C ASP A 217 5.76 10.82 -1.72
N THR A 218 6.97 11.07 -1.23
CA THR A 218 7.52 12.38 -0.94
C THR A 218 9.04 12.39 -1.13
N ALA A 219 9.62 13.55 -1.43
CA ALA A 219 11.07 13.75 -1.35
C ALA A 219 11.53 14.37 0.00
N LEU A 220 10.60 14.65 0.90
CA LEU A 220 10.87 15.27 2.21
C LEU A 220 11.54 14.27 3.16
N ARG A 221 12.31 14.82 4.12
CA ARG A 221 12.99 14.00 5.15
C ARG A 221 11.98 13.27 6.01
N LEU A 222 12.23 11.99 6.25
CA LEU A 222 11.40 11.15 7.11
C LEU A 222 11.75 11.28 8.59
N SER A 223 13.02 11.60 8.90
CA SER A 223 13.54 11.74 10.26
C SER A 223 12.80 12.78 11.10
N ASP A 224 12.26 13.81 10.46
CA ASP A 224 11.73 14.97 11.16
C ASP A 224 10.36 14.67 11.82
N LYS A 225 9.59 13.71 11.26
CA LYS A 225 8.25 13.38 11.76
C LYS A 225 7.88 11.90 11.64
N VAL A 226 8.10 11.28 10.48
CA VAL A 226 7.61 9.92 10.22
C VAL A 226 8.32 8.89 11.09
N VAL A 227 9.66 8.94 11.15
CA VAL A 227 10.45 7.99 11.95
C VAL A 227 10.08 8.09 13.45
N PRO A 228 10.01 9.28 14.08
CA PRO A 228 9.54 9.41 15.46
C PRO A 228 8.15 8.83 15.72
N LEU A 229 7.17 9.08 14.83
CA LEU A 229 5.81 8.53 15.00
C LEU A 229 5.80 6.99 14.94
N LEU A 230 6.60 6.40 14.04
CA LEU A 230 6.73 4.95 13.94
C LEU A 230 7.40 4.36 15.20
N GLN A 231 8.44 5.01 15.74
CA GLN A 231 9.09 4.56 16.95
C GLN A 231 8.15 4.54 18.15
N ALA A 232 7.24 5.52 18.25
CA ALA A 232 6.28 5.61 19.35
C ALA A 232 5.30 4.41 19.41
N GLU A 233 5.13 3.65 18.32
CA GLU A 233 4.29 2.45 18.28
C GLU A 233 5.04 1.14 18.60
N LEU A 234 6.36 1.18 18.69
CA LEU A 234 7.18 0.00 18.98
C LEU A 234 7.13 -0.34 20.48
N SER A 235 7.09 -1.64 20.78
CA SER A 235 7.16 -2.14 22.16
C SER A 235 8.60 -2.14 22.68
N ALA A 236 8.77 -1.97 23.99
CA ALA A 236 10.09 -1.93 24.62
C ALA A 236 10.80 -3.30 24.63
N PRO A 237 12.14 -3.36 24.49
CA PRO A 237 13.03 -2.22 24.24
C PRO A 237 12.89 -1.71 22.80
N VAL A 238 12.72 -0.39 22.64
CA VAL A 238 12.54 0.24 21.33
C VAL A 238 13.91 0.33 20.65
N PRO A 239 14.13 -0.35 19.50
CA PRO A 239 15.39 -0.25 18.78
C PRO A 239 15.64 1.17 18.26
N GLU A 240 16.90 1.58 18.21
CA GLU A 240 17.27 2.83 17.53
C GLU A 240 17.11 2.66 16.01
N PRO A 241 16.38 3.56 15.31
CA PRO A 241 16.23 3.50 13.88
C PRO A 241 17.57 3.63 13.18
N ARG A 242 17.87 2.67 12.30
CA ARG A 242 19.08 2.69 11.50
C ARG A 242 18.76 3.25 10.12
N ARG A 243 19.45 4.31 9.74
CA ARG A 243 19.46 4.78 8.35
C ARG A 243 20.25 3.79 7.51
N VAL A 244 19.60 3.11 6.57
CA VAL A 244 20.27 2.20 5.62
C VAL A 244 21.01 3.04 4.59
N VAL A 245 20.28 3.91 3.91
CA VAL A 245 20.83 4.84 2.92
C VAL A 245 19.83 5.96 2.68
N ARG A 246 20.30 7.22 2.65
CA ARG A 246 19.46 8.40 2.38
C ARG A 246 18.19 8.41 3.25
N GLU A 247 17.03 8.20 2.64
CA GLU A 247 15.70 8.20 3.28
C GLU A 247 15.08 6.79 3.32
N VAL A 248 15.93 5.76 3.35
CA VAL A 248 15.56 4.38 3.67
C VAL A 248 15.98 4.11 5.11
N TRP A 249 15.01 3.82 5.96
CA TRP A 249 15.21 3.61 7.39
C TRP A 249 14.69 2.23 7.80
N ALA A 250 15.50 1.52 8.58
CA ALA A 250 15.11 0.31 9.28
C ALA A 250 14.70 0.68 10.71
N LEU A 251 13.49 0.31 11.10
CA LEU A 251 12.97 0.45 12.47
C LEU A 251 13.20 -0.84 13.26
N THR A 252 13.10 -1.97 12.57
CA THR A 252 13.47 -3.31 13.05
C THR A 252 14.08 -4.07 11.86
N PRO A 253 14.61 -5.29 12.05
CA PRO A 253 15.01 -6.17 10.94
C PRO A 253 13.90 -6.47 9.92
N HIS A 254 12.63 -6.24 10.26
CA HIS A 254 11.46 -6.61 9.45
C HIS A 254 10.46 -5.46 9.23
N LEU A 255 10.84 -4.23 9.60
CA LEU A 255 10.01 -3.04 9.46
C LEU A 255 10.83 -1.87 8.97
N TYR A 256 10.43 -1.33 7.82
CA TYR A 256 11.15 -0.25 7.14
C TYR A 256 10.20 0.91 6.80
N VAL A 257 10.78 2.08 6.61
CA VAL A 257 10.11 3.23 5.99
C VAL A 257 11.00 3.81 4.90
N VAL A 258 10.39 4.14 3.76
CA VAL A 258 11.08 4.70 2.60
C VAL A 258 10.33 5.91 2.06
N ASN A 259 11.02 6.75 1.30
CA ASN A 259 10.39 7.82 0.54
C ASN A 259 10.70 7.74 -0.97
N ALA A 260 10.16 8.68 -1.74
CA ALA A 260 10.33 8.80 -3.17
C ALA A 260 11.56 9.59 -3.62
N LYS A 261 12.45 10.00 -2.70
CA LYS A 261 13.61 10.83 -3.05
C LYS A 261 14.53 10.08 -4.02
N GLN A 262 14.82 10.74 -5.14
CA GLN A 262 15.52 10.24 -6.33
C GLN A 262 14.75 9.16 -7.09
N ASP A 263 14.49 7.99 -6.49
CA ASP A 263 13.76 6.90 -7.13
C ASP A 263 13.03 6.05 -6.09
N LEU A 264 11.70 5.94 -6.25
CA LEU A 264 10.84 5.24 -5.28
C LEU A 264 11.10 3.73 -5.27
N MET A 265 11.14 3.10 -6.45
CA MET A 265 11.27 1.64 -6.54
C MET A 265 12.66 1.15 -6.16
N THR A 266 13.68 1.94 -6.40
CA THR A 266 15.04 1.70 -5.89
C THR A 266 15.06 1.70 -4.38
N ASN A 267 14.42 2.69 -3.74
CA ASN A 267 14.36 2.75 -2.27
C ASN A 267 13.55 1.59 -1.68
N VAL A 268 12.43 1.22 -2.30
CA VAL A 268 11.64 0.02 -1.95
C VAL A 268 12.49 -1.25 -2.10
N GLY A 269 13.19 -1.40 -3.23
CA GLY A 269 14.06 -2.54 -3.50
C GLY A 269 15.21 -2.69 -2.51
N ILE A 270 15.79 -1.57 -2.05
CA ILE A 270 16.82 -1.59 -0.99
C ILE A 270 16.23 -2.09 0.33
N ALA A 271 15.04 -1.61 0.73
CA ALA A 271 14.38 -2.07 1.95
C ALA A 271 14.03 -3.57 1.89
N ILE A 272 13.55 -4.04 0.74
CA ILE A 272 13.34 -5.47 0.44
C ILE A 272 14.65 -6.25 0.60
N ALA A 273 15.72 -5.84 -0.10
CA ALA A 273 16.99 -6.54 -0.05
C ALA A 273 17.60 -6.61 1.36
N GLU A 274 17.48 -5.54 2.15
CA GLU A 274 17.90 -5.52 3.56
C GLU A 274 17.05 -6.45 4.42
N GLY A 275 15.72 -6.37 4.31
CA GLY A 275 14.79 -7.16 5.11
C GLY A 275 14.92 -8.66 4.84
N TRP A 276 15.09 -9.07 3.58
CA TRP A 276 15.32 -10.47 3.22
C TRP A 276 16.66 -10.98 3.75
N ARG A 277 17.74 -10.20 3.64
CA ARG A 277 19.04 -10.58 4.23
C ARG A 277 18.95 -10.75 5.74
N ALA A 278 18.20 -9.88 6.41
CA ALA A 278 17.99 -10.00 7.86
C ALA A 278 17.15 -11.22 8.27
N LEU A 279 16.39 -11.80 7.34
CA LEU A 279 15.65 -13.05 7.51
C LEU A 279 16.42 -14.30 7.09
N SER A 280 17.63 -14.15 6.54
CA SER A 280 18.50 -15.24 6.14
C SER A 280 19.39 -15.68 7.30
N PRO A 281 19.94 -16.92 7.26
CA PRO A 281 20.98 -17.32 8.19
C PRO A 281 22.13 -16.30 8.23
N PRO A 282 22.82 -16.15 9.38
CA PRO A 282 24.00 -15.30 9.43
C PRO A 282 25.04 -15.79 8.41
N PRO A 283 25.85 -14.88 7.85
CA PRO A 283 26.95 -15.28 6.99
C PRO A 283 27.88 -16.26 7.75
N PRO A 284 28.48 -17.24 7.03
CA PRO A 284 29.42 -18.18 7.63
C PRO A 284 30.68 -17.50 8.19
#